data_AF-A0AB33BRF7-F1
#
_entry.id   AF-A0AB33BRF7-F1
#
_cell.length_a   1.000
_cell.length_b   1.000
_cell.length_c   1.000
_cell.angle_alpha   90.00
_cell.angle_beta   90.00
_cell.angle_gamma   90.00
#
_symmetry.space_group_name_H-M   'P 1'
#
loop_
_entity.id
_entity.type
_entity.pdbx_description
1 polymer ?
#
loop_
_entity_poly.entity_id
_entity_poly.type
_entity_poly.pdbx_seq_one_letter_code
_entity_poly.pdbx_strand_id
1 'polypeptide(L)'
;MAINILAILFSLLLLLNGCFFLTHVHKNFMLFKPESNLALQKILLFSGIALIVIALLGILAVLLNSTIMIVVVLIAGCVGCVVPELLLSQFINK
;
A
#
# COMPACT_ATOMS: atom_id res chain seq x y z
N MET A 1 16.63 -9.72 -15.23
CA MET A 1 16.58 -10.68 -14.10
C MET A 1 16.54 -9.96 -12.75
N ALA A 2 17.50 -9.10 -12.40
CA ALA A 2 17.48 -8.34 -11.13
C ALA A 2 16.22 -7.47 -10.93
N ILE A 3 15.78 -6.75 -11.96
CA ILE A 3 14.56 -5.91 -11.92
C ILE A 3 13.31 -6.72 -11.58
N ASN A 4 13.15 -7.93 -12.15
CA ASN A 4 11.99 -8.78 -11.87
C ASN A 4 11.98 -9.26 -10.41
N ILE A 5 13.14 -9.62 -9.87
CA ILE A 5 13.28 -10.02 -8.46
C ILE A 5 12.91 -8.85 -7.54
N LEU A 6 13.44 -7.66 -7.81
CA LEU A 6 13.11 -6.45 -7.05
C LEU A 6 11.62 -6.10 -7.16
N ALA A 7 11.02 -6.23 -8.34
CA ALA A 7 9.60 -5.96 -8.56
C ALA A 7 8.69 -6.94 -7.80
N ILE A 8 9.06 -8.23 -7.72
CA ILE A 8 8.36 -9.21 -6.89
C ILE A 8 8.46 -8.82 -5.41
N LEU A 9 9.67 -8.51 -4.94
CA LEU A 9 9.91 -8.09 -3.56
C LEU A 9 9.09 -6.84 -3.21
N PHE A 10 9.10 -5.84 -4.09
CA PHE A 10 8.34 -4.62 -3.94
C PHE A 10 6.82 -4.88 -3.90
N SER A 11 6.32 -5.73 -4.80
CA SER A 11 4.90 -6.12 -4.82
C SER A 11 4.50 -6.85 -3.54
N LEU A 12 5.38 -7.68 -2.99
CA LEU A 12 5.15 -8.41 -1.75
C LEU A 12 5.13 -7.48 -0.53
N LEU A 13 6.02 -6.48 -0.50
CA LEU A 13 6.00 -5.42 0.52
C LEU A 13 4.72 -4.57 0.45
N LEU A 14 4.29 -4.18 -0.75
CA LEU A 14 3.02 -3.48 -0.97
C LEU A 14 1.83 -4.31 -0.46
N LEU A 15 1.81 -5.61 -0.75
CA LEU A 15 0.77 -6.52 -0.31
C LEU A 15 0.72 -6.61 1.23
N LEU A 16 1.88 -6.77 1.87
CA LEU A 16 1.99 -6.80 3.33
C LEU A 16 1.51 -5.48 3.96
N ASN A 17 1.88 -4.34 3.39
CA ASN A 17 1.46 -3.03 3.89
C ASN A 17 -0.06 -2.81 3.71
N GLY A 18 -0.60 -3.19 2.56
CA GLY A 18 -2.03 -3.14 2.31
C GLY A 18 -2.82 -4.03 3.28
N CYS A 19 -2.38 -5.27 3.48
CA CYS A 19 -2.96 -6.17 4.48
C CYS A 19 -2.83 -5.62 5.91
N PHE A 20 -1.70 -5.00 6.25
CA PHE A 20 -1.49 -4.37 7.55
C PHE A 20 -2.50 -3.24 7.78
N PHE A 21 -2.70 -2.35 6.81
CA PHE A 21 -3.71 -1.29 6.90
C PHE A 21 -5.12 -1.86 7.05
N LEU A 22 -5.50 -2.87 6.27
CA LEU A 22 -6.82 -3.50 6.37
C LEU A 22 -7.06 -4.17 7.73
N THR A 23 -6.05 -4.84 8.28
CA THR A 23 -6.15 -5.50 9.59
C THR A 23 -6.33 -4.48 10.72
N HIS A 24 -5.78 -3.26 10.56
CA HIS A 24 -5.84 -2.19 11.55
C HIS A 24 -6.95 -1.16 11.31
N VAL A 25 -7.88 -1.42 10.38
CA VAL A 25 -9.07 -0.55 10.17
C VAL A 25 -9.92 -0.44 11.44
N HIS A 26 -9.97 -1.49 12.25
CA HIS A 26 -10.77 -1.56 13.48
C HIS A 26 -9.91 -1.83 14.72
N LYS A 27 -8.60 -1.62 14.65
CA LYS A 27 -7.69 -1.88 15.75
C LYS A 27 -6.67 -0.78 15.87
N ASN A 28 -6.48 -0.29 17.08
CA ASN A 28 -5.47 0.73 17.36
C ASN A 28 -4.06 0.19 17.08
N PHE A 29 -3.21 1.01 16.46
CA PHE A 29 -1.82 0.67 16.16
C PHE A 29 -0.94 1.91 16.32
N MET A 30 0.22 1.73 16.93
CA MET A 30 1.16 2.83 17.23
C MET A 30 0.44 4.02 17.89
N LEU A 31 0.42 5.19 17.23
CA LEU A 31 -0.22 6.43 17.68
C LEU A 31 -1.65 6.59 17.12
N PHE A 32 -2.07 5.71 16.20
CA PHE A 32 -3.30 5.83 15.44
C PHE A 32 -4.46 5.10 16.13
N LYS A 33 -5.55 5.83 16.34
CA LYS A 33 -6.79 5.33 16.96
C LYS A 33 -7.98 5.33 15.99
N PRO A 34 -8.00 4.41 15.01
CA PRO A 34 -9.05 4.35 13.99
C PRO A 34 -10.44 4.04 14.57
N GLU A 35 -10.53 3.40 15.74
CA GLU A 35 -11.81 3.16 16.43
C GLU A 35 -12.51 4.45 16.85
N SER A 36 -11.74 5.47 17.24
CA SER A 36 -12.28 6.77 17.64
C SER A 36 -12.46 7.76 16.48
N ASN A 37 -11.98 7.44 15.28
CA ASN A 37 -11.95 8.36 14.15
C ASN A 37 -12.33 7.68 12.83
N LEU A 38 -13.59 7.90 12.41
CA LEU A 38 -14.14 7.36 11.17
C LEU A 38 -13.36 7.81 9.92
N ALA A 39 -12.73 8.99 9.92
CA ALA A 39 -11.93 9.44 8.79
C ALA A 39 -10.65 8.60 8.65
N LEU A 40 -9.97 8.36 9.78
CA LEU A 40 -8.76 7.52 9.83
C LEU A 40 -9.07 6.09 9.39
N GLN A 41 -10.19 5.53 9.85
CA GLN A 41 -10.69 4.22 9.44
C GLN A 41 -10.90 4.13 7.93
N LYS A 42 -11.57 5.12 7.32
CA LYS A 42 -11.79 5.16 5.87
C LYS A 42 -10.49 5.28 5.09
N ILE A 43 -9.54 6.08 5.57
CA ILE A 43 -8.21 6.23 4.96
C ILE A 43 -7.46 4.90 4.96
N LEU A 44 -7.43 4.19 6.09
CA LEU A 44 -6.81 2.86 6.21
C LEU A 44 -7.46 1.84 5.27
N LEU A 45 -8.79 1.82 5.21
CA LEU A 45 -9.53 0.90 4.35
C LEU A 45 -9.24 1.17 2.87
N PHE A 46 -9.38 2.42 2.42
CA PHE A 46 -9.14 2.79 1.03
C PHE A 46 -7.69 2.56 0.60
N SER A 47 -6.75 2.98 1.45
CA SER A 47 -5.31 2.80 1.20
C SER A 47 -4.91 1.32 1.18
N GLY A 48 -5.45 0.53 2.10
CA GLY A 48 -5.20 -0.91 2.17
C GLY A 48 -5.65 -1.64 0.90
N ILE A 49 -6.87 -1.36 0.42
CA ILE A 49 -7.39 -1.92 -0.83
C ILE A 49 -6.53 -1.48 -2.03
N ALA A 50 -6.21 -0.18 -2.12
CA ALA A 50 -5.42 0.35 -3.23
C ALA A 50 -4.03 -0.32 -3.32
N LEU A 51 -3.34 -0.48 -2.18
CA LEU A 51 -2.03 -1.14 -2.10
C LEU A 51 -2.08 -2.60 -2.54
N ILE A 52 -3.11 -3.34 -2.13
CA ILE A 52 -3.30 -4.74 -2.55
C ILE A 52 -3.54 -4.83 -4.06
N VAL A 53 -4.36 -3.94 -4.63
CA VAL A 53 -4.61 -3.93 -6.08
C VAL A 53 -3.31 -3.65 -6.85
N ILE A 54 -2.52 -2.67 -6.42
CA ILE A 54 -1.23 -2.35 -7.03
C ILE A 54 -0.26 -3.52 -6.92
N ALA A 55 -0.21 -4.20 -5.77
CA ALA A 55 0.62 -5.39 -5.56
C ALA A 55 0.26 -6.53 -6.52
N LEU A 56 -1.04 -6.81 -6.71
CA LEU A 56 -1.51 -7.83 -7.64
C LEU A 56 -1.13 -7.49 -9.09
N LEU A 57 -1.29 -6.22 -9.49
CA LEU A 57 -0.85 -5.74 -10.80
C LEU A 57 0.67 -5.88 -10.99
N GLY A 58 1.45 -5.69 -9.93
CA GLY A 58 2.91 -5.86 -9.96
C GLY A 58 3.34 -7.30 -10.19
N ILE A 59 2.68 -8.24 -9.53
CA ILE A 59 2.91 -9.68 -9.76
C ILE A 59 2.55 -10.06 -11.20
N LEU A 60 1.40 -9.57 -11.70
CA LEU A 60 0.98 -9.78 -13.09
C LEU A 60 1.97 -9.18 -14.11
N ALA A 61 2.50 -7.99 -13.84
CA ALA A 61 3.47 -7.33 -14.70
C ALA A 61 4.76 -8.14 -14.84
N VAL A 62 5.22 -8.76 -13.75
CA VAL A 62 6.38 -9.66 -13.78
C VAL A 62 6.07 -10.96 -14.52
N LEU A 63 4.88 -11.54 -14.34
CA LEU A 63 4.47 -12.76 -15.04
C LEU A 63 4.45 -12.57 -16.56
N LEU A 64 3.97 -11.41 -17.01
CA LEU A 64 3.91 -11.03 -18.42
C LEU A 64 5.27 -10.57 -18.98
N ASN A 65 6.32 -10.50 -18.14
CA ASN A 65 7.66 -10.01 -18.50
C ASN A 65 7.63 -8.64 -19.22
N SER A 66 6.65 -7.79 -18.92
CA SER A 66 6.49 -6.48 -19.56
C SER A 66 7.18 -5.39 -18.73
N THR A 67 8.32 -4.92 -19.20
CA THR A 67 9.10 -3.87 -18.51
C THR A 67 8.29 -2.58 -18.35
N ILE A 68 7.47 -2.22 -19.34
CA ILE A 68 6.62 -1.02 -19.28
C ILE A 68 5.62 -1.13 -18.13
N MET A 69 4.95 -2.29 -18.00
CA MET A 69 4.01 -2.49 -16.89
C MET A 69 4.70 -2.50 -15.53
N ILE A 70 5.89 -3.10 -15.43
CA ILE A 70 6.67 -3.08 -14.18
C ILE A 70 6.96 -1.64 -13.76
N VAL A 71 7.39 -0.78 -14.68
CA VAL A 71 7.69 0.63 -14.39
C VAL A 71 6.43 1.39 -13.94
N VAL A 72 5.31 1.21 -14.65
CA VAL A 72 4.03 1.86 -14.29
C VAL A 72 3.57 1.44 -12.91
N VAL A 73 3.64 0.15 -12.59
CA VAL A 73 3.28 -0.35 -11.26
C VAL A 73 4.23 0.17 -10.19
N LEU A 74 5.53 0.29 -10.48
CA LEU A 74 6.49 0.83 -9.52
C LEU A 74 6.14 2.28 -9.15
N ILE A 75 5.88 3.12 -10.15
CA ILE A 75 5.49 4.52 -9.94
C ILE A 75 4.18 4.59 -9.16
N ALA A 76 3.17 3.81 -9.56
CA ALA A 76 1.89 3.76 -8.87
C ALA A 76 2.05 3.30 -7.42
N GLY A 77 2.90 2.30 -7.15
CA GLY A 77 3.20 1.81 -5.81
C GLY A 77 3.91 2.84 -4.94
N CYS A 78 4.88 3.59 -5.49
CA CYS A 78 5.52 4.69 -4.76
C CYS A 78 4.51 5.75 -4.34
N VAL A 79 3.65 6.20 -5.25
CA VAL A 79 2.56 7.15 -4.93
C VAL A 79 1.60 6.54 -3.92
N GLY A 80 1.24 5.28 -4.11
CA GLY A 80 0.35 4.50 -3.25
C GLY A 80 0.87 4.29 -1.83
N CYS A 81 2.18 4.34 -1.58
CA CYS A 81 2.75 4.34 -0.22
C CYS A 81 2.80 5.73 0.39
N VAL A 82 3.27 6.72 -0.38
CA VAL A 82 3.50 8.08 0.12
C VAL A 82 2.19 8.79 0.49
N VAL A 83 1.14 8.65 -0.33
CA VAL A 83 -0.13 9.34 -0.09
C VAL A 83 -0.79 8.89 1.23
N PRO A 84 -0.95 7.58 1.51
CA PRO A 84 -1.46 7.13 2.80
C PRO A 84 -0.63 7.57 3.99
N GLU A 85 0.70 7.54 3.90
CA GLU A 85 1.59 7.97 4.99
C GLU A 85 1.44 9.47 5.28
N LEU A 86 1.35 10.30 4.24
CA LEU A 86 1.06 11.73 4.39
C LEU A 86 -0.31 11.96 5.04
N LEU A 87 -1.34 11.23 4.61
CA LEU A 87 -2.68 11.32 5.22
C LEU A 87 -2.67 10.90 6.69
N LEU A 88 -1.98 9.81 7.02
CA LEU A 88 -1.81 9.34 8.39
C LEU A 88 -1.09 10.38 9.25
N SER A 89 -0.05 11.04 8.73
CA SER A 89 0.72 12.04 9.49
C SER A 89 -0.13 13.18 10.06
N GLN A 90 -1.26 13.52 9.41
CA GLN A 90 -2.20 14.55 9.89
C GLN A 90 -2.90 14.18 11.21
N PHE A 91 -2.87 12.91 11.59
CA PHE A 91 -3.49 12.38 12.81
C PHE A 91 -2.48 12.14 13.94
N ILE A 92 -1.17 12.33 13.73
CA ILE A 92 -0.16 12.17 14.78
C ILE A 92 -0.23 13.31 15.82
N ASN A 93 -0.57 14.52 15.40
CA ASN A 93 -0.59 15.73 16.25
C ASN A 93 -2.00 16.10 16.75
N LYS A 94 -3.00 15.21 16.60
CA LYS A 94 -4.38 15.40 17.07
C LYS A 94 -4.71 14.38 18.14
#